data_AF-A0A5J6QTP8-F1
#
_entry.id   AF-A0A5J6QTP8-F1
#
_cell.length_a   1.000
_cell.length_b   1.000
_cell.length_c   1.000
_cell.angle_alpha   90.00
_cell.angle_beta   90.00
_cell.angle_gamma   90.00
#
_symmetry.space_group_name_H-M   'P 1'
#
loop_
_entity.id
_entity.type
_entity.pdbx_description
1 polymer ?
#
loop_
_entity_poly.entity_id
_entity_poly.type
_entity_poly.pdbx_seq_one_letter_code
_entity_poly.pdbx_strand_id
1 'polypeptide(L)' 'MCELISYLKPSIPNDPEAIPADASGRADLIAFGRPFISNPDLPRLLREGLPLNAPDPASFFGGDHRGYTDYPLHG' A
#
# COMPACT_ATOMS: atom_id res chain seq x y z
N MET A 1 -13.52 0.82 4.39
CA MET A 1 -12.05 0.65 4.25
C MET A 1 -11.67 -0.74 3.72
N CYS A 2 -12.43 -1.82 3.99
CA CYS A 2 -12.17 -3.16 3.43
C CYS A 2 -12.29 -3.26 1.89
N GLU A 3 -13.12 -2.41 1.25
CA GLU A 3 -13.34 -2.43 -0.21
C GLU A 3 -12.05 -2.21 -1.02
N LEU A 4 -11.13 -1.36 -0.54
CA LEU A 4 -9.92 -1.04 -1.30
C LEU A 4 -8.92 -2.21 -1.35
N ILE A 5 -8.90 -3.04 -0.29
CA ILE A 5 -7.96 -4.17 -0.16
C ILE A 5 -8.40 -5.33 -1.05
N SER A 6 -9.71 -5.56 -1.19
CA SER A 6 -10.26 -6.58 -2.11
C SER A 6 -9.86 -6.35 -3.57
N TYR A 7 -9.65 -5.09 -3.97
CA TYR A 7 -9.39 -4.73 -5.36
C TYR A 7 -7.93 -4.91 -5.77
N LEU A 8 -7.02 -5.07 -4.81
CA LEU A 8 -5.56 -5.04 -5.03
C LEU A 8 -4.95 -6.44 -5.06
N LYS A 9 -5.43 -7.32 -5.94
CA LYS A 9 -4.64 -8.52 -6.27
C LYS A 9 -3.45 -8.11 -7.14
N PRO A 10 -2.20 -8.48 -6.80
CA PRO A 10 -1.03 -8.05 -7.55
C PRO A 10 -1.00 -8.73 -8.93
N SER A 11 -1.06 -7.94 -10.00
CA SER A 11 -0.78 -8.38 -11.37
C SER A 11 0.70 -8.14 -11.73
N ILE A 12 1.27 -9.05 -12.52
CA ILE A 12 2.67 -9.03 -12.99
C ILE A 12 2.71 -8.28 -14.34
N PRO A 13 3.61 -7.31 -14.59
CA PRO A 13 3.57 -6.51 -15.83
C PRO A 13 4.23 -7.20 -17.06
N ASN A 14 3.64 -6.94 -18.25
CA ASN A 14 4.02 -7.34 -19.63
C ASN A 14 3.50 -8.67 -20.24
N ASP A 15 2.24 -9.03 -19.98
CA ASP A 15 1.50 -10.05 -20.75
C ASP A 15 0.26 -9.39 -21.42
N PRO A 16 -0.02 -9.58 -22.73
CA PRO A 16 -1.28 -9.16 -23.34
C PRO A 16 -2.55 -9.77 -22.69
N GLU A 17 -2.42 -10.76 -21.82
CA GLU A 17 -3.49 -11.29 -20.94
C GLU A 17 -3.55 -10.60 -19.56
N ALA A 18 -2.80 -9.52 -19.34
CA ALA A 18 -2.69 -8.87 -18.03
C ALA A 18 -4.06 -8.53 -17.40
N ILE A 19 -4.26 -9.07 -16.20
CA ILE A 19 -5.44 -8.80 -15.39
C ILE A 19 -5.30 -7.39 -14.79
N PRO A 20 -6.30 -6.51 -14.92
CA PRO A 20 -6.24 -5.15 -14.42
C PRO A 20 -6.01 -5.12 -12.90
N ALA A 21 -5.32 -4.09 -12.42
CA ALA A 21 -5.00 -3.90 -11.00
C ALA A 21 -6.23 -3.63 -10.13
N ASP A 22 -7.39 -3.52 -10.77
CA ASP A 22 -8.68 -3.16 -10.22
C ASP A 22 -9.73 -4.00 -10.98
N ALA A 23 -10.73 -4.56 -10.29
CA ALA A 23 -11.71 -5.47 -10.90
C ALA A 23 -12.66 -4.79 -11.92
N SER A 24 -12.57 -3.47 -12.06
CA SER A 24 -13.33 -2.71 -13.04
C SER A 24 -12.58 -2.49 -14.36
N GLY A 25 -11.32 -2.92 -14.46
CA GLY A 25 -10.53 -2.75 -15.68
C GLY A 25 -10.09 -1.33 -15.96
N ARG A 26 -10.15 -0.43 -14.96
CA ARG A 26 -9.88 1.00 -15.17
C ARG A 26 -8.44 1.41 -14.92
N ALA A 27 -7.64 0.54 -14.29
CA ALA A 27 -6.26 0.83 -13.97
C ALA A 27 -5.38 -0.41 -14.06
N ASP A 28 -4.20 -0.24 -14.64
CA ASP A 28 -3.12 -1.25 -14.67
C ASP A 28 -2.18 -1.11 -13.47
N LEU A 29 -2.16 0.06 -12.83
CA LEU A 29 -1.30 0.38 -11.69
C LEU A 29 -2.04 1.28 -10.69
N ILE A 30 -1.82 1.05 -9.40
CA ILE A 30 -2.36 1.85 -8.30
C ILE A 30 -1.20 2.34 -7.43
N ALA A 31 -1.07 3.65 -7.28
CA ALA A 31 -0.05 4.27 -6.43
C ALA A 31 -0.59 4.55 -5.03
N PHE A 32 0.20 4.24 -4.00
CA PHE A 32 -0.12 4.50 -2.60
C PHE A 32 0.76 5.61 -2.03
N GLY A 33 0.15 6.65 -1.48
CA GLY A 33 0.84 7.70 -0.74
C GLY A 33 0.89 7.38 0.76
N ARG A 34 -0.03 7.98 1.53
CA ARG A 34 -0.09 7.88 3.00
C ARG A 34 0.02 6.46 3.57
N PRO A 35 -0.60 5.42 2.98
CA PRO A 35 -0.45 4.05 3.50
C PRO A 35 1.00 3.55 3.44
N PHE A 36 1.78 3.97 2.44
CA PHE A 36 3.17 3.54 2.28
C PHE A 36 4.11 4.27 3.25
N ILE A 37 3.76 5.50 3.66
CA ILE A 37 4.51 6.25 4.67
C ILE A 37 4.54 5.48 5.99
N SER A 38 3.39 4.99 6.46
CA SER A 38 3.30 4.29 7.75
C SER A 38 3.55 2.78 7.69
N ASN A 39 3.63 2.20 6.49
CA ASN A 39 3.77 0.76 6.29
C ASN A 39 4.88 0.49 5.26
N PRO A 40 6.15 0.36 5.70
CA PRO A 40 7.24 0.10 4.78
C PRO A 40 7.13 -1.26 4.07
N ASP A 41 6.40 -2.22 4.65
CA ASP A 41 6.08 -3.53 4.08
C ASP A 41 4.67 -3.63 3.49
N LEU A 42 4.06 -2.49 3.08
CA LEU A 42 2.70 -2.43 2.53
C LEU A 42 2.38 -3.51 1.47
N PRO A 43 3.26 -3.84 0.50
CA PRO A 43 2.96 -4.88 -0.49
C PRO A 43 2.67 -6.25 0.16
N ARG A 44 3.39 -6.59 1.23
CA ARG A 44 3.17 -7.83 1.98
C ARG A 44 1.85 -7.79 2.73
N LEU A 45 1.58 -6.68 3.43
CA LEU A 45 0.35 -6.50 4.21
C LEU A 45 -0.89 -6.63 3.32
N LEU A 46 -0.87 -6.01 2.15
CA LEU A 46 -1.98 -6.11 1.19
C LEU A 46 -2.16 -7.53 0.65
N ARG A 47 -1.06 -8.23 0.35
CA ARG A 47 -1.09 -9.61 -0.15
C ARG A 47 -1.62 -10.60 0.89
N GLU A 48 -1.26 -10.42 2.14
CA GLU A 48 -1.60 -11.32 3.25
C GLU A 48 -2.88 -10.89 4.00
N GLY A 49 -3.44 -9.73 3.66
CA GLY A 49 -4.63 -9.19 4.32
C GLY A 49 -4.38 -8.78 5.77
N LEU A 50 -3.15 -8.36 6.08
CA LEU A 50 -2.74 -7.98 7.43
C LEU A 50 -3.20 -6.55 7.79
N PRO A 51 -3.34 -6.23 9.08
CA PRO A 51 -3.62 -4.88 9.54
C PRO A 51 -2.54 -3.88 9.08
N LEU A 52 -2.94 -2.63 8.89
CA LEU A 52 -2.02 -1.53 8.57
C LEU A 52 -1.76 -0.68 9.81
N ASN A 53 -0.53 -0.18 9.94
CA ASN A 53 -0.18 0.85 10.90
C ASN A 53 -0.96 2.14 10.61
N ALA A 54 -1.50 2.74 11.68
CA ALA A 54 -2.11 4.05 11.60
C ALA A 54 -1.04 5.11 11.27
N PRO A 55 -1.26 5.96 10.25
CA PRO A 55 -0.34 7.05 9.97
C PRO A 55 -0.48 8.16 11.01
N ASP A 56 0.64 8.83 11.32
CA ASP A 56 0.65 10.09 12.06
C ASP A 56 0.80 11.29 11.10
N PRO A 57 -0.27 12.05 10.80
CA PRO A 57 -0.18 13.18 9.88
C PRO A 57 0.68 14.33 10.37
N ALA A 58 0.88 14.45 11.69
CA ALA A 58 1.67 15.53 12.28
C ALA A 58 3.17 15.39 11.96
N SER A 59 3.62 14.17 11.63
CA SER A 59 5.01 13.85 11.32
C SER A 59 5.32 13.73 9.82
N PHE A 60 4.36 13.98 8.93
CA PHE A 60 4.56 13.74 7.50
C PHE A 60 5.58 14.68 6.84
N PHE A 61 5.72 15.91 7.35
CA PHE A 61 6.51 16.94 6.70
C PHE A 61 7.40 17.66 7.71
N GLY A 62 8.70 17.72 7.43
CA GLY A 62 9.70 18.25 8.36
C GLY A 62 10.00 17.28 9.52
N GLY A 63 10.55 17.79 10.61
CA GLY A 63 10.86 16.98 11.79
C GLY A 63 12.20 16.24 11.72
N ASP A 64 12.26 15.08 12.36
CA ASP A 64 13.43 14.19 12.42
C ASP A 64 13.07 12.78 11.90
N HIS A 65 13.76 11.73 12.34
CA HIS A 65 13.49 10.34 11.97
C HIS A 65 12.08 9.84 12.33
N ARG A 66 11.38 10.50 13.27
CA ARG A 66 10.08 10.06 13.79
C ARG A 66 8.96 10.22 12.78
N GLY A 67 8.21 9.15 12.57
CA GLY A 67 7.19 9.06 11.53
C GLY A 67 7.75 9.15 10.11
N TYR A 68 9.04 8.82 9.94
CA TYR A 68 9.71 8.77 8.63
C TYR A 68 10.40 7.42 8.42
N THR A 69 11.33 7.03 9.29
CA THR A 69 12.08 5.77 9.18
C THR A 69 11.80 4.76 10.30
N ASP A 70 11.01 5.15 11.30
CA ASP A 70 10.80 4.39 12.54
C ASP A 70 9.42 3.69 12.62
N TYR A 71 8.64 3.71 11.53
CA TYR A 71 7.43 2.89 11.47
C TYR A 71 7.77 1.39 11.56
N PRO A 72 7.06 0.63 12.41
CA PRO A 72 7.37 -0.78 12.62
C PRO A 72 7.01 -1.61 11.38
N LEU A 73 7.87 -2.56 11.06
CA LEU A 73 7.56 -3.64 10.15
C LEU A 73 6.67 -4.67 10.86
N HIS A 74 5.73 -5.26 10.15
CA HIS A 74 5.05 -6.44 10.66
C HIS A 74 5.98 -7.65 10.49
N GLY A 75 5.91 -8.62 11.40
CA GLY A 75 6.67 -9.89 11.34
C GLY A 75 6.10 -10.92 10.37
#